data_AF-L0AL09-F1
#
_entry.id   AF-L0AL09-F1
#
_cell.length_a   1.000
_cell.length_b   1.000
_cell.length_c   1.000
_cell.angle_alpha   90.00
_cell.angle_beta   90.00
_cell.angle_gamma   90.00
#
_symmetry.space_group_name_H-M   'P 1'
#
loop_
_entity.id
_entity.type
_entity.pdbx_description
1 polymer ?
#
loop_
_entity_poly.entity_id
_entity_poly.type
_entity_poly.pdbx_seq_one_letter_code
_entity_poly.pdbx_strand_id
1 'polypeptide(L)'
;MEIDILDFVEQCRDLAKQALGKHAGEPASGGFARWVHVVLHCFRLEEGHSYRETPNRLKYMSEVRDVLGLDRENLPDYSTIYKSFDRLKMWVWRALLRISAQQHPQSGHAALDSTFFDRRRSSSYFRQRSGNTVQTLKVTTLTDIALV
;
A
#
# COMPACT_ATOMS: atom_id res chain seq x y z
N MET A 1 6.21 -16.09 -11.88
CA MET A 1 4.97 -16.56 -11.24
C MET A 1 3.91 -15.61 -11.70
N GLU A 2 2.97 -16.10 -12.49
CA GLU A 2 1.80 -15.33 -12.89
C GLU A 2 0.90 -15.24 -11.65
N ILE A 3 0.71 -14.03 -11.14
CA ILE A 3 -0.13 -13.79 -9.96
C ILE A 3 -1.52 -13.48 -10.52
N ASP A 4 -2.51 -14.29 -10.14
CA ASP A 4 -3.90 -13.97 -10.42
C ASP A 4 -4.30 -12.73 -9.59
N ILE A 5 -4.82 -11.71 -10.26
CA ILE A 5 -5.13 -10.42 -9.61
C ILE A 5 -6.25 -10.56 -8.58
N LEU A 6 -7.19 -11.48 -8.80
CA LEU A 6 -8.28 -11.73 -7.87
C LEU A 6 -7.71 -12.39 -6.60
N ASP A 7 -6.90 -13.45 -6.76
CA ASP A 7 -6.22 -14.11 -5.64
C ASP A 7 -5.37 -13.11 -4.84
N PHE A 8 -4.64 -12.24 -5.53
CA PHE A 8 -3.84 -11.19 -4.89
C PHE A 8 -4.71 -10.23 -4.07
N VAL A 9 -5.82 -9.75 -4.62
CA VAL A 9 -6.73 -8.80 -3.94
C VAL A 9 -7.38 -9.47 -2.73
N GLU A 10 -7.76 -10.75 -2.82
CA GLU A 10 -8.31 -11.52 -1.71
C GLU A 10 -7.30 -11.71 -0.57
N GLN A 11 -6.08 -12.15 -0.89
CA GLN A 11 -5.01 -12.28 0.10
C GLN A 11 -4.67 -10.93 0.73
N CYS A 12 -4.59 -9.88 -0.08
CA CYS A 12 -4.31 -8.53 0.40
C CYS A 12 -5.42 -8.00 1.32
N ARG A 13 -6.70 -8.29 1.03
CA ARG A 13 -7.84 -7.97 1.91
C ARG A 13 -7.65 -8.59 3.28
N ASP A 14 -7.33 -9.88 3.32
CA ASP A 14 -7.24 -10.62 4.58
C ASP A 14 -6.06 -10.13 5.41
N LEU A 15 -4.91 -9.92 4.76
CA LEU A 15 -3.72 -9.29 5.35
C LEU A 15 -3.99 -7.87 5.86
N ALA A 16 -4.69 -7.03 5.09
CA ALA A 16 -5.00 -5.66 5.47
C ALA A 16 -5.94 -5.61 6.67
N LYS A 17 -6.97 -6.48 6.71
CA LYS A 17 -7.86 -6.60 7.86
C LYS A 17 -7.13 -7.09 9.09
N GLN A 18 -6.25 -8.08 8.96
CA GLN A 18 -5.42 -8.56 10.06
C GLN A 18 -4.46 -7.48 10.59
N ALA A 19 -3.81 -6.73 9.69
CA ALA A 19 -2.88 -5.66 10.04
C ALA A 19 -3.55 -4.49 10.75
N LEU A 20 -4.77 -4.13 10.34
CA LEU A 20 -5.51 -3.00 10.90
C LEU A 20 -6.30 -3.38 12.16
N GLY A 21 -6.71 -4.65 12.32
CA GLY A 21 -7.52 -5.11 13.44
C GLY A 21 -8.76 -4.24 13.64
N LYS A 22 -8.95 -3.73 14.87
CA LYS A 22 -10.06 -2.81 15.21
C LYS A 22 -10.10 -1.50 14.42
N HIS A 23 -9.03 -1.16 13.69
CA HIS A 23 -8.93 0.05 12.88
C HIS A 23 -9.30 -0.17 11.41
N ALA A 24 -9.70 -1.39 11.01
CA ALA A 24 -9.94 -1.76 9.62
C ALA A 24 -11.16 -1.08 8.98
N GLY A 25 -12.21 -0.82 9.79
CA GLY A 25 -13.49 -0.31 9.32
C GLY A 25 -13.46 1.15 8.81
N GLU A 26 -14.65 1.70 8.63
CA GLU A 26 -14.84 3.08 8.18
C GLU A 26 -14.26 4.08 9.18
N PRO A 27 -13.63 5.17 8.70
CA PRO A 27 -13.26 6.29 9.55
C PRO A 27 -14.49 6.92 10.22
N ALA A 28 -14.32 7.49 11.41
CA ALA A 28 -15.37 8.24 12.09
C ALA A 28 -15.87 9.47 11.28
N SER A 29 -15.06 9.95 10.35
CA SER A 29 -15.41 11.03 9.40
C SER A 29 -16.28 10.56 8.22
N GLY A 30 -16.64 9.27 8.17
CA GLY A 30 -17.29 8.64 7.02
C GLY A 30 -16.33 8.34 5.86
N GLY A 31 -16.87 7.66 4.85
CA GLY A 31 -16.17 7.21 3.64
C GLY A 31 -15.77 5.74 3.70
N PHE A 32 -14.97 5.31 2.72
CA PHE A 32 -14.58 3.91 2.57
C PHE A 32 -13.75 3.39 3.75
N ALA A 33 -13.91 2.10 4.06
CA ALA A 33 -13.14 1.43 5.09
C ALA A 33 -11.63 1.53 4.86
N ARG A 34 -10.85 1.62 5.94
CA ARG A 34 -9.39 1.77 5.84
C ARG A 34 -8.73 0.59 5.13
N TRP A 35 -9.24 -0.63 5.35
CA TRP A 35 -8.72 -1.82 4.67
C TRP A 35 -8.91 -1.73 3.15
N VAL A 36 -10.04 -1.19 2.67
CA VAL A 36 -10.29 -0.99 1.24
C VAL A 36 -9.23 -0.07 0.64
N HIS A 37 -8.93 1.05 1.32
CA HIS A 37 -7.87 1.95 0.86
C HIS A 37 -6.49 1.27 0.79
N VAL A 38 -6.15 0.43 1.78
CA VAL A 38 -4.89 -0.34 1.75
C VAL A 38 -4.84 -1.26 0.54
N VAL A 39 -5.89 -2.04 0.30
CA VAL A 39 -5.95 -2.98 -0.84
C VAL A 39 -5.91 -2.23 -2.17
N LEU A 40 -6.59 -1.08 -2.30
CA LEU A 40 -6.52 -0.25 -3.51
C LEU A 40 -5.10 0.23 -3.83
N HIS A 41 -4.28 0.53 -2.82
CA HIS A 41 -2.88 0.88 -3.03
C HIS A 41 -2.05 -0.32 -3.47
N CYS A 42 -2.29 -1.50 -2.90
CA CYS A 42 -1.63 -2.74 -3.31
C CYS A 42 -2.02 -3.13 -4.73
N PHE A 43 -3.32 -3.15 -5.05
CA PHE A 43 -3.86 -3.40 -6.39
C PHE A 43 -3.24 -2.46 -7.43
N ARG A 44 -3.13 -1.16 -7.11
CA ARG A 44 -2.49 -0.18 -7.98
C ARG A 44 -1.02 -0.50 -8.27
N LEU A 45 -0.29 -0.94 -7.26
CA LEU A 45 1.14 -1.28 -7.38
C LEU A 45 1.34 -2.58 -8.16
N GLU A 46 0.51 -3.59 -7.89
CA GLU A 46 0.56 -4.90 -8.57
C GLU A 46 0.29 -4.76 -10.07
N GLU A 47 -0.80 -4.07 -10.43
CA GLU A 47 -1.18 -3.82 -11.83
C GLU A 47 -0.38 -2.68 -12.50
N GLY A 48 0.54 -2.02 -11.78
CA GLY A 48 1.43 -0.99 -12.31
C GLY A 48 0.73 0.25 -12.90
N HIS A 49 -0.46 0.63 -12.43
CA HIS A 49 -1.24 1.74 -13.00
C HIS A 49 -1.25 3.01 -12.13
N SER A 50 -1.68 4.12 -12.71
CA SER A 50 -1.78 5.41 -12.01
C SER A 50 -3.06 5.50 -11.15
N TYR A 51 -3.09 6.42 -10.17
CA TYR A 51 -4.30 6.68 -9.38
C TYR A 51 -5.52 7.01 -10.26
N ARG A 52 -5.32 7.72 -11.39
CA ARG A 52 -6.40 8.13 -12.29
C ARG A 52 -7.04 6.96 -13.03
N GLU A 53 -6.26 5.91 -13.29
CA GLU A 53 -6.74 4.72 -13.98
C GLU A 53 -7.48 3.77 -13.03
N THR A 54 -7.20 3.82 -11.72
CA THR A 54 -7.76 2.87 -10.74
C THR A 54 -9.28 2.81 -10.76
N PRO A 55 -10.05 3.93 -10.69
CA PRO A 55 -11.52 3.86 -10.71
C PRO A 55 -12.05 3.33 -12.04
N ASN A 56 -11.42 3.69 -13.17
CA ASN A 56 -11.84 3.23 -14.48
C ASN A 56 -11.63 1.72 -14.65
N ARG A 57 -10.51 1.17 -14.15
CA ARG A 57 -10.26 -0.28 -14.14
C ARG A 57 -11.29 -1.00 -13.28
N LEU A 58 -11.51 -0.51 -12.06
CA LEU A 58 -12.52 -1.07 -11.16
C LEU A 58 -13.92 -1.06 -11.76
N LYS A 59 -14.27 -0.12 -12.64
CA LYS A 59 -15.57 -0.09 -13.35
C LYS A 59 -15.83 -1.33 -14.21
N TYR A 60 -14.79 -2.03 -14.66
CA TYR A 60 -14.90 -3.22 -15.50
C TYR A 60 -14.56 -4.53 -14.77
N MET A 61 -13.94 -4.46 -13.59
CA MET A 61 -13.54 -5.63 -12.80
C MET A 61 -14.58 -5.92 -11.71
N SER A 62 -15.66 -6.63 -12.02
CA SER A 62 -16.73 -6.93 -11.05
C SER A 62 -16.24 -7.74 -9.87
N GLU A 63 -15.46 -8.80 -10.10
CA GLU A 63 -15.00 -9.70 -9.04
C GLU A 63 -14.09 -8.97 -8.04
N VAL A 64 -13.18 -8.12 -8.53
CA VAL A 64 -12.34 -7.26 -7.68
C VAL A 64 -13.19 -6.29 -6.86
N ARG A 65 -14.24 -5.70 -7.46
CA ARG A 65 -15.17 -4.83 -6.71
C ARG A 65 -15.92 -5.60 -5.62
N ASP A 66 -16.36 -6.82 -5.91
CA ASP A 66 -17.10 -7.66 -4.97
C ASP A 66 -16.22 -8.01 -3.76
N VAL A 67 -14.94 -8.35 -3.99
CA VAL A 67 -13.96 -8.58 -2.92
C VAL A 67 -13.75 -7.33 -2.06
N LEU A 68 -13.77 -6.13 -2.68
CA LEU A 68 -13.62 -4.84 -2.01
C LEU A 68 -14.92 -4.33 -1.37
N GLY A 69 -16.07 -4.96 -1.63
CA GLY A 69 -17.38 -4.47 -1.23
C GLY A 69 -17.73 -3.11 -1.84
N LEU A 70 -17.30 -2.86 -3.07
CA LEU A 70 -17.50 -1.59 -3.77
C LEU A 70 -18.65 -1.67 -4.78
N ASP A 71 -19.56 -0.71 -4.72
CA ASP A 71 -20.57 -0.54 -5.75
C ASP A 71 -19.99 0.13 -7.00
N ARG A 72 -20.51 -0.26 -8.18
CA ARG A 72 -20.03 0.24 -9.48
C ARG A 72 -20.26 1.74 -9.65
N GLU A 73 -21.37 2.26 -9.12
CA GLU A 73 -21.74 3.68 -9.24
C GLU A 73 -21.14 4.52 -8.12
N ASN A 74 -20.64 3.89 -7.05
CA ASN A 74 -20.01 4.54 -5.90
C ASN A 74 -18.54 4.13 -5.72
N LEU A 75 -17.74 4.28 -6.77
CA LEU A 75 -16.30 4.04 -6.71
C LEU A 75 -15.56 5.24 -6.09
N PRO A 76 -14.48 4.99 -5.31
CA PRO A 76 -13.64 6.07 -4.80
C PRO A 76 -12.97 6.82 -5.96
N ASP A 77 -13.16 8.13 -6.02
CA ASP A 77 -12.43 8.99 -6.95
C ASP A 77 -10.91 8.86 -6.78
N TYR A 78 -10.14 9.07 -7.85
CA TYR A 78 -8.68 8.97 -7.82
C TYR A 78 -8.06 9.86 -6.74
N SER A 79 -8.64 11.04 -6.48
CA SER A 79 -8.15 11.95 -5.45
C SER A 79 -8.44 11.44 -4.04
N THR A 80 -9.53 10.69 -3.85
CA THR A 80 -9.86 10.01 -2.60
C THR A 80 -8.85 8.91 -2.31
N ILE A 81 -8.49 8.11 -3.33
CA ILE A 81 -7.45 7.08 -3.24
C ILE A 81 -6.11 7.73 -2.92
N TYR A 82 -5.70 8.75 -3.67
CA TYR A 82 -4.44 9.47 -3.44
C TYR A 82 -4.34 10.03 -2.01
N LYS A 83 -5.34 10.80 -1.57
CA LYS A 83 -5.37 11.39 -0.22
C LYS A 83 -5.44 10.34 0.89
N SER A 84 -5.97 9.15 0.61
CA SER A 84 -6.00 8.06 1.59
C SER A 84 -4.60 7.59 1.96
N PHE A 85 -3.65 7.64 1.03
CA PHE A 85 -2.26 7.26 1.29
C PHE A 85 -1.65 8.13 2.40
N ASP A 86 -1.84 9.45 2.33
CA ASP A 86 -1.34 10.39 3.34
C ASP A 86 -2.04 10.23 4.70
N ARG A 87 -3.31 9.78 4.71
CA ARG A 87 -4.05 9.49 5.95
C ARG A 87 -3.60 8.20 6.63
N LEU A 88 -3.08 7.24 5.88
CA LEU A 88 -2.59 5.97 6.40
C LEU A 88 -1.22 6.17 7.06
N LYS A 89 -1.21 6.12 8.39
CA LYS A 89 0.03 6.26 9.17
C LYS A 89 1.00 5.13 8.85
N MET A 90 2.30 5.41 8.96
CA MET A 90 3.40 4.48 8.67
C MET A 90 3.27 3.11 9.36
N TRP A 91 2.66 3.06 10.56
CA TRP A 91 2.46 1.81 11.29
C TRP A 91 1.58 0.82 10.52
N VAL A 92 0.64 1.28 9.68
CA VAL A 92 -0.23 0.41 8.86
C VAL A 92 0.61 -0.40 7.89
N TRP A 93 1.50 0.26 7.14
CA TRP A 93 2.37 -0.40 6.18
C TRP A 93 3.38 -1.32 6.87
N ARG A 94 3.91 -0.93 8.03
CA ARG A 94 4.79 -1.80 8.83
C ARG A 94 4.05 -3.05 9.35
N ALA A 95 2.80 -2.91 9.78
CA ALA A 95 1.98 -4.03 10.21
C ALA A 95 1.70 -4.97 9.04
N LEU A 96 1.34 -4.43 7.87
CA LEU A 96 1.12 -5.19 6.65
C LEU A 96 2.37 -5.98 6.25
N LEU A 97 3.53 -5.31 6.16
CA LEU A 97 4.82 -5.93 5.84
C LEU A 97 5.20 -7.03 6.83
N ARG A 98 4.96 -6.80 8.13
CA ARG A 98 5.26 -7.81 9.16
C ARG A 98 4.41 -9.07 8.96
N ILE A 99 3.10 -8.90 8.76
CA ILE A 99 2.19 -10.05 8.65
C ILE A 99 2.43 -10.78 7.32
N SER A 100 2.64 -10.06 6.22
CA SER A 100 2.98 -10.70 4.93
C SER A 100 4.29 -11.49 5.03
N ALA A 101 5.32 -10.94 5.67
CA ALA A 101 6.58 -11.65 5.89
C ALA A 101 6.41 -12.91 6.75
N GLN A 102 5.48 -12.90 7.72
CA GLN A 102 5.19 -14.05 8.57
C GLN A 102 4.44 -15.18 7.86
N GLN A 103 3.90 -14.96 6.66
CA GLN A 103 3.27 -16.02 5.85
C GLN A 103 4.28 -16.95 5.21
N HIS A 104 5.56 -16.56 5.16
CA HIS A 104 6.61 -17.35 4.56
C HIS A 104 7.55 -17.92 5.64
N PRO A 105 8.04 -19.16 5.48
CA PRO A 105 9.13 -19.66 6.30
C PRO A 105 10.33 -18.71 6.21
N GLN A 106 10.88 -18.32 7.36
CA GLN A 106 12.08 -17.51 7.39
C GLN A 106 13.30 -18.39 7.15
N SER A 107 14.22 -17.95 6.31
CA SER A 107 15.46 -18.68 6.02
C SER A 107 16.44 -18.73 7.21
N GLY A 108 16.22 -17.89 8.23
CA GLY A 108 17.14 -17.66 9.35
C GLY A 108 18.33 -16.76 9.00
N HIS A 109 18.44 -16.31 7.75
CA HIS A 109 19.53 -15.50 7.24
C HIS A 109 18.99 -14.21 6.63
N ALA A 110 19.61 -13.08 6.94
CA ALA A 110 19.18 -11.80 6.43
C ALA A 110 20.34 -11.01 5.83
N ALA A 111 20.15 -10.53 4.61
CA ALA A 111 21.02 -9.56 3.98
C ALA A 111 20.59 -8.16 4.43
N LEU A 112 21.55 -7.41 4.95
CA LEU A 112 21.41 -5.98 5.19
C LEU A 112 22.02 -5.25 4.00
N ASP A 113 21.17 -4.64 3.18
CA ASP A 113 21.62 -3.75 2.12
C ASP A 113 21.38 -2.29 2.55
N SER A 114 22.46 -1.50 2.56
CA SER A 114 22.38 -0.07 2.81
C SER A 114 22.41 0.70 1.50
N THR A 115 21.46 0.42 0.61
CA THR A 115 21.33 1.21 -0.62
C THR A 115 20.76 2.59 -0.28
N PHE A 116 21.54 3.63 -0.58
CA PHE A 116 21.12 5.01 -0.44
C PHE A 116 20.08 5.35 -1.51
N PHE A 117 18.88 5.78 -1.11
CA PHE A 117 17.92 6.35 -2.04
C PHE A 117 18.07 7.87 -2.08
N ASP A 118 18.59 8.39 -3.19
CA ASP A 118 18.60 9.82 -3.46
C ASP A 118 17.21 10.27 -3.92
N ARG A 119 16.41 10.86 -3.02
CA ARG A 119 15.16 11.54 -3.39
C ARG A 119 15.52 12.88 -4.05
N ARG A 120 15.94 12.86 -5.32
CA ARG A 120 16.37 14.07 -6.06
C ARG A 120 15.33 15.17 -6.26
N ARG A 121 14.10 15.09 -5.74
CA ARG A 121 13.14 16.21 -5.76
C ARG A 121 12.24 16.24 -4.52
N SER A 122 12.64 16.97 -3.48
CA SER A 122 11.67 17.57 -2.57
C SER A 122 10.98 18.75 -3.26
N SER A 123 9.67 18.91 -3.12
CA SER A 123 8.95 20.08 -3.68
C SER A 123 9.56 21.38 -3.13
N SER A 124 9.60 22.44 -3.96
CA SER A 124 10.10 23.76 -3.53
C SER A 124 9.37 24.25 -2.27
N TYR A 125 8.06 24.01 -2.22
CA TYR A 125 7.19 24.38 -1.11
C TYR A 125 7.58 23.74 0.23
N PHE A 126 7.98 22.46 0.25
CA PHE A 126 8.40 21.78 1.48
C PHE A 126 9.74 22.32 2.01
N ARG A 127 10.68 22.64 1.12
CA ARG A 127 11.98 23.25 1.48
C ARG A 127 11.79 24.62 2.11
N GLN A 128 10.89 25.42 1.55
CA GLN A 128 10.65 26.79 2.00
C GLN A 128 9.98 26.86 3.38
N ARG A 129 9.06 25.93 3.67
CA ARG A 129 8.35 25.88 4.96
C ARG A 129 9.18 25.28 6.10
N SER A 130 10.04 24.30 5.81
CA SER A 130 10.77 23.55 6.84
C SER A 130 12.14 24.13 7.19
N GLY A 131 12.64 25.09 6.41
CA GLY A 131 14.00 25.64 6.57
C GLY A 131 15.12 24.63 6.33
N ASN A 132 14.78 23.42 5.87
CA ASN A 132 15.69 22.29 5.76
C ASN A 132 15.90 21.88 4.31
N THR A 133 17.15 21.62 3.96
CA THR A 133 17.53 20.96 2.71
C THR A 133 17.50 19.45 2.95
N VAL A 134 16.59 18.72 2.30
CA VAL A 134 16.62 17.26 2.38
C VAL A 134 17.82 16.76 1.59
N GLN A 135 18.90 16.40 2.29
CA GLN A 135 20.05 15.72 1.74
C GLN A 135 19.94 14.24 2.12
N THR A 136 19.60 13.40 1.14
CA THR A 136 19.78 11.94 1.14
C THR A 136 19.08 11.16 2.27
N LEU A 137 18.13 10.32 1.90
CA LEU A 137 17.48 9.42 2.85
C LEU A 137 18.24 8.09 2.87
N LYS A 138 18.87 7.78 4.01
CA LYS A 138 19.51 6.47 4.21
C LYS A 138 18.41 5.46 4.53
N VAL A 139 18.13 4.57 3.58
CA VAL A 139 17.28 3.40 3.78
C VAL A 139 18.21 2.20 3.95
N THR A 140 17.90 1.33 4.89
CA THR A 140 18.54 0.03 5.00
C THR A 140 17.46 -1.01 4.83
N THR A 141 17.56 -1.80 3.77
CA THR A 141 16.68 -2.93 3.50
C THR A 141 17.26 -4.15 4.22
N LEU A 142 16.41 -4.83 4.98
CA LEU A 142 16.71 -6.14 5.56
C LEU A 142 15.92 -7.16 4.75
N THR A 143 16.60 -8.00 3.99
CA THR A 143 16.00 -8.98 3.08
C THR A 143 16.29 -10.37 3.60
N ASP A 144 15.26 -11.21 3.75
CA ASP A 144 15.44 -12.64 4.02
C ASP A 144 16.09 -13.30 2.80
N ILE A 145 17.19 -14.01 2.99
CA ILE A 145 17.95 -14.64 1.90
C ILE A 145 18.13 -16.13 2.17
N ALA A 146 17.80 -16.98 1.21
CA ALA A 146 18.23 -18.37 1.30
C ALA A 146 19.76 -18.44 1.11
N LEU A 147 20.48 -19.05 2.06
CA LEU A 147 21.84 -19.53 1.76
C LEU A 147 21.70 -20.73 0.83
N VAL A 148 22.25 -20.61 -0.38
CA VAL A 148 22.44 -21.72 -1.32
C VAL A 148 23.64 -22.54 -0.86
#